data_AF-A0A6D0EWI8-F1
#
_entry.id   AF-A0A6D0EWI8-F1
#
_cell.length_a   1.000
_cell.length_b   1.000
_cell.length_c   1.000
_cell.angle_alpha   90.00
_cell.angle_beta   90.00
_cell.angle_gamma   90.00
#
_symmetry.space_group_name_H-M   'P 1'
#
loop_
_entity.id
_entity.type
_entity.pdbx_description
1 polymer ?
#
loop_
_entity_poly.entity_id
_entity_poly.type
_entity_poly.pdbx_seq_one_letter_code
_entity_poly.pdbx_strand_id
1 'polypeptide(L)'
;GKLVEYSAHVVPEAGINMLPELVGDGVLIAGDAAGMCMNLGFTIRGMDLAIAAGEAAAKTVLSAMKSDDFSKQKLAEYRQHLESGPLRDMRMYQKLPAFLDNPRMFSGYPELAVGVARDLFTIDGSAPELMRKKILRHGKKVGFINLIKDGMKGVTVL
;
A
#
# COMPACT_ATOMS: atom_id res chain seq x y z
N GLY A 1 16.61 -27.00 1.80
CA GLY A 1 17.44 -25.90 2.31
C GLY A 1 17.36 -25.86 3.83
N LYS A 2 18.34 -25.25 4.50
CA LYS A 2 18.35 -25.03 5.96
C LYS A 2 18.16 -23.54 6.22
N LEU A 3 17.37 -23.17 7.22
CA LEU A 3 17.23 -21.79 7.67
C LEU A 3 18.59 -21.26 8.14
N VAL A 4 19.01 -20.12 7.60
CA VAL A 4 20.30 -19.48 7.92
C VAL A 4 20.12 -18.19 8.73
N GLU A 5 18.97 -17.53 8.65
CA GLU A 5 18.69 -16.27 9.33
C GLU A 5 17.21 -16.13 9.66
N TYR A 6 16.90 -15.47 10.78
CA TYR A 6 15.56 -15.08 11.20
C TYR A 6 15.60 -13.64 11.72
N SER A 7 14.78 -12.77 11.15
CA SER A 7 14.67 -11.37 11.54
C SER A 7 13.22 -10.91 11.51
N ALA A 8 12.95 -9.82 12.23
CA ALA A 8 11.66 -9.15 12.27
C ALA A 8 11.89 -7.63 12.19
N HIS A 9 10.98 -6.93 11.53
CA HIS A 9 11.01 -5.48 11.37
C HIS A 9 9.59 -4.92 11.39
N VAL A 10 9.46 -3.67 11.81
CA VAL A 10 8.18 -2.95 11.82
C VAL A 10 8.07 -2.14 10.54
N VAL A 11 6.91 -2.19 9.88
CA VAL A 11 6.65 -1.44 8.66
C VAL A 11 5.57 -0.40 8.94
N PRO A 12 5.75 0.88 8.57
CA PRO A 12 4.70 1.87 8.67
C PRO A 12 3.63 1.62 7.59
N GLU A 13 2.36 1.43 8.01
CA GLU A 13 1.27 1.07 7.09
C GLU A 13 0.22 2.17 6.90
N ALA A 14 0.20 3.18 7.77
CA ALA A 14 -0.79 4.26 7.72
C ALA A 14 -0.55 5.26 6.56
N GLY A 15 0.56 5.11 5.83
CA GLY A 15 0.92 5.91 4.67
C GLY A 15 0.90 7.41 4.98
N ILE A 16 0.23 8.18 4.12
CA ILE A 16 0.20 9.65 4.22
C ILE A 16 -0.38 10.18 5.54
N ASN A 17 -1.26 9.40 6.19
CA ASN A 17 -1.94 9.80 7.41
C ASN A 17 -1.03 9.77 8.65
N MET A 18 0.17 9.17 8.53
CA MET A 18 1.18 9.09 9.59
C MET A 18 2.35 10.05 9.36
N LEU A 19 2.32 10.88 8.31
CA LEU A 19 3.41 11.83 8.04
C LEU A 19 3.61 12.78 9.22
N PRO A 20 4.81 12.78 9.84
CA PRO A 20 5.13 13.74 10.87
C PRO A 20 5.43 15.11 10.25
N GLU A 21 5.82 16.05 11.09
CA GLU A 21 6.48 17.25 10.62
C GLU A 21 7.83 16.88 9.97
N LEU A 22 7.94 17.09 8.66
CA LEU A 22 9.08 16.61 7.87
C LEU A 22 10.31 17.53 7.90
N VAL A 23 10.13 18.77 8.37
CA VAL A 23 11.12 19.84 8.31
C VAL A 23 11.09 20.63 9.62
N GLY A 24 12.25 20.75 10.26
CA GLY A 24 12.49 21.67 11.36
C GLY A 24 13.74 22.51 11.11
N ASP A 25 14.12 23.35 12.07
CA ASP A 25 15.36 24.11 11.98
C ASP A 25 16.57 23.17 12.02
N GLY A 26 17.35 23.16 10.93
CA GLY A 26 18.52 22.30 10.77
C GLY A 26 18.23 20.80 10.61
N VAL A 27 16.98 20.38 10.44
CA VAL A 27 16.61 18.95 10.41
C VAL A 27 15.58 18.60 9.33
N LEU A 28 15.78 17.47 8.66
CA LEU A 28 14.88 16.86 7.69
C LEU A 28 14.59 15.40 8.08
N ILE A 29 13.36 14.95 7.92
CA ILE A 29 12.95 13.55 8.18
C ILE A 29 12.65 12.85 6.85
N ALA A 30 13.22 11.65 6.64
CA ALA A 30 13.08 10.88 5.40
C ALA A 30 12.84 9.38 5.65
N GLY A 31 12.37 8.67 4.62
CA GLY A 31 12.17 7.22 4.64
C GLY A 31 11.15 6.76 5.69
N ASP A 32 11.41 5.60 6.30
CA ASP A 32 10.50 4.99 7.28
C ASP A 32 10.28 5.88 8.52
N ALA A 33 11.28 6.69 8.91
CA ALA A 33 11.13 7.67 10.00
C ALA A 33 10.09 8.76 9.66
N ALA A 34 9.91 9.06 8.38
CA ALA A 34 8.86 9.95 7.88
C ALA A 34 7.56 9.19 7.57
N GLY A 35 7.46 7.89 7.83
CA GLY A 35 6.30 7.07 7.45
C GLY A 35 6.16 6.87 5.94
N MET A 36 7.24 7.00 5.18
CA MET A 36 7.23 6.87 3.71
C MET A 36 7.26 5.40 3.27
N CYS A 37 6.19 4.70 3.57
CA CYS A 37 5.95 3.33 3.15
C CYS A 37 4.48 3.19 2.71
N MET A 38 4.25 2.34 1.69
CA MET A 38 2.93 2.03 1.15
C MET A 38 2.73 0.52 1.11
N ASN A 39 1.69 0.06 1.80
CA ASN A 39 1.19 -1.29 1.65
C ASN A 39 0.06 -1.31 0.60
N LEU A 40 0.33 -1.90 -0.56
CA LEU A 40 -0.64 -2.03 -1.65
C LEU A 40 -1.40 -3.37 -1.62
N GLY A 41 -1.15 -4.23 -0.62
CA GLY A 41 -1.74 -5.56 -0.47
C GLY A 41 -1.11 -6.63 -1.38
N PHE A 42 -0.66 -6.25 -2.57
CA PHE A 42 0.12 -7.13 -3.48
C PHE A 42 1.61 -6.80 -3.51
N THR A 43 1.98 -5.58 -3.10
CA THR A 43 3.38 -5.14 -2.95
C THR A 43 3.50 -4.18 -1.78
N ILE A 44 4.65 -4.19 -1.11
CA ILE A 44 5.02 -3.20 -0.11
C ILE A 44 6.13 -2.34 -0.74
N ARG A 45 5.86 -1.03 -0.89
CA ARG A 45 6.81 -0.05 -1.43
C ARG A 45 7.33 0.82 -0.29
N GLY A 46 8.64 0.94 -0.16
CA GLY A 46 9.28 1.70 0.92
C GLY A 46 10.71 2.07 0.56
N MET A 47 11.47 1.14 0.00
CA MET A 47 12.85 1.40 -0.45
C MET A 47 12.93 2.51 -1.49
N ASP A 48 12.06 2.49 -2.49
CA ASP A 48 11.98 3.49 -3.55
C ASP A 48 11.53 4.86 -3.04
N LEU A 49 10.55 4.89 -2.12
CA LEU A 49 10.14 6.12 -1.45
C LEU A 49 11.26 6.70 -0.58
N ALA A 50 11.97 5.85 0.15
CA ALA A 50 13.11 6.25 0.98
C ALA A 50 14.27 6.80 0.15
N ILE A 51 14.57 6.19 -1.01
CA ILE A 51 15.59 6.69 -1.95
C ILE A 51 15.17 8.06 -2.49
N ALA A 52 13.92 8.20 -2.98
CA ALA A 52 13.42 9.48 -3.49
C ALA A 52 13.40 10.58 -2.42
N ALA A 53 13.09 10.22 -1.17
CA ALA A 53 13.14 11.14 -0.04
C ALA A 53 14.58 11.56 0.30
N GLY A 54 15.53 10.63 0.25
CA GLY A 54 16.96 10.94 0.42
C GLY A 54 17.48 11.89 -0.67
N GLU A 55 17.09 11.67 -1.93
CA GLU A 55 17.43 12.57 -3.04
C GLU A 55 16.84 13.97 -2.83
N ALA A 56 15.56 14.05 -2.45
CA ALA A 56 14.89 15.30 -2.15
C ALA A 56 15.57 16.05 -0.99
N ALA A 57 15.92 15.34 0.09
CA ALA A 57 16.62 15.92 1.23
C ALA A 57 17.99 16.46 0.84
N ALA A 58 18.77 15.71 0.04
CA ALA A 58 20.07 16.14 -0.44
C ALA A 58 19.98 17.41 -1.30
N LYS A 59 19.00 17.50 -2.21
CA LYS A 59 18.76 18.71 -3.02
C LYS A 59 18.46 19.92 -2.15
N THR A 60 17.62 19.76 -1.14
CA THR A 60 17.29 20.85 -0.21
C THR A 60 18.49 21.30 0.61
N VAL A 61 19.28 20.37 1.14
CA VAL A 61 20.50 20.71 1.91
C VAL A 61 21.52 21.43 1.02
N LEU A 62 21.73 20.98 -0.22
CA LEU A 62 22.61 21.65 -1.17
C LEU A 62 22.13 23.06 -1.55
N SER A 63 20.81 23.28 -1.59
CA SER A 63 20.20 24.62 -1.79
C SER A 63 20.45 25.52 -0.58
N ALA A 64 20.22 25.00 0.64
CA ALA A 64 20.46 25.70 1.91
C ALA A 64 21.93 26.11 2.10
N MET A 65 22.88 25.23 1.73
CA MET A 65 24.32 25.50 1.79
C MET A 65 24.75 26.71 0.94
N LYS A 66 24.06 27.01 -0.17
CA LYS A 66 24.41 28.16 -1.02
C LYS A 66 24.12 29.50 -0.36
N SER A 67 23.16 29.52 0.57
CA SER A 67 22.76 30.71 1.32
C SER A 67 23.16 30.68 2.80
N ASP A 68 23.85 29.61 3.23
CA ASP A 68 24.18 29.31 4.63
C ASP A 68 22.96 29.44 5.58
N ASP A 69 21.79 29.06 5.07
CA ASP A 69 20.51 29.21 5.78
C ASP A 69 19.87 27.83 5.92
N PHE A 70 19.89 27.29 7.14
CA PHE A 70 19.28 26.02 7.50
C PHE A 70 18.03 26.20 8.35
N SER A 71 17.41 27.38 8.29
CA SER A 71 16.12 27.63 8.92
C SER A 71 15.05 26.71 8.34
N LYS A 72 14.02 26.44 9.14
CA LYS A 72 12.84 25.70 8.70
C LYS A 72 12.21 26.30 7.43
N GLN A 73 12.26 27.62 7.28
CA GLN A 73 11.75 28.31 6.09
C GLN A 73 12.55 27.92 4.84
N LYS A 74 13.88 27.95 4.91
CA LYS A 74 14.72 27.57 3.76
C LYS A 74 14.61 26.08 3.44
N LEU A 75 14.54 25.24 4.47
CA LEU A 75 14.39 23.79 4.33
C LEU A 75 12.98 23.36 3.87
N ALA A 76 11.98 24.25 3.86
CA ALA A 76 10.63 23.94 3.39
C ALA A 76 10.57 23.50 1.91
N GLU A 77 11.60 23.81 1.11
CA GLU A 77 11.80 23.31 -0.25
C GLU A 77 11.76 21.77 -0.31
N TYR A 78 12.19 21.07 0.76
CA TYR A 78 12.13 19.61 0.85
C TYR A 78 10.72 19.08 0.62
N ARG A 79 9.72 19.72 1.24
CA ARG A 79 8.33 19.31 1.07
C ARG A 79 7.93 19.42 -0.40
N GLN A 80 8.29 20.50 -1.09
CA GLN A 80 7.96 20.68 -2.50
C GLN A 80 8.55 19.58 -3.40
N HIS A 81 9.77 19.12 -3.10
CA HIS A 81 10.38 17.99 -3.82
C HIS A 81 9.60 16.70 -3.57
N LEU A 82 9.18 16.44 -2.33
CA LEU A 82 8.39 15.26 -2.00
C LEU A 82 7.00 15.28 -2.64
N GLU A 83 6.38 16.45 -2.72
CA GLU A 83 5.06 16.68 -3.32
C GLU A 83 4.99 16.30 -4.81
N SER A 84 6.09 16.50 -5.54
CA SER A 84 6.19 16.12 -6.95
C SER A 84 6.58 14.64 -7.17
N GLY A 85 7.01 13.94 -6.11
CA GLY A 85 7.44 12.54 -6.14
C GLY A 85 6.68 11.67 -5.15
N PRO A 86 7.31 11.18 -4.06
CA PRO A 86 6.76 10.14 -3.19
C PRO A 86 5.40 10.47 -2.57
N LEU A 87 5.14 11.74 -2.21
CA LEU A 87 3.85 12.12 -1.60
C LEU A 87 2.69 12.09 -2.60
N ARG A 88 2.95 12.29 -3.89
CA ARG A 88 1.94 12.12 -4.94
C ARG A 88 1.45 10.68 -4.97
N ASP A 89 2.38 9.73 -5.01
CA ASP A 89 2.07 8.30 -5.03
C ASP A 89 1.35 7.88 -3.74
N MET A 90 1.81 8.37 -2.57
CA MET A 90 1.15 8.10 -1.28
C MET A 90 -0.28 8.64 -1.20
N ARG A 91 -0.59 9.78 -1.84
CA ARG A 91 -1.97 10.30 -1.92
C ARG A 91 -2.90 9.44 -2.75
N MET A 92 -2.39 8.91 -3.87
CA MET A 92 -3.17 8.05 -4.75
C MET A 92 -3.70 6.84 -3.98
N TYR A 93 -2.85 6.23 -3.15
CA TYR A 93 -3.19 5.01 -2.40
C TYR A 93 -3.58 5.23 -0.94
N GLN A 94 -3.89 6.47 -0.52
CA GLN A 94 -4.16 6.79 0.89
C GLN A 94 -5.35 6.04 1.51
N LYS A 95 -6.30 5.57 0.69
CA LYS A 95 -7.50 4.85 1.14
C LYS A 95 -7.31 3.33 1.10
N LEU A 96 -6.20 2.85 0.54
CA LEU A 96 -5.95 1.43 0.30
C LEU A 96 -5.74 0.63 1.58
N PRO A 97 -5.01 1.10 2.61
CA PRO A 97 -4.89 0.38 3.88
C PRO A 97 -6.27 0.10 4.52
N ALA A 98 -7.12 1.12 4.63
CA ALA A 98 -8.47 0.97 5.18
C ALA A 98 -9.39 0.05 4.34
N PHE A 99 -9.12 -0.09 3.05
CA PHE A 99 -9.81 -1.05 2.19
C PHE A 99 -9.33 -2.49 2.44
N LEU A 100 -8.02 -2.66 2.64
CA LEU A 100 -7.39 -3.95 2.92
C LEU A 100 -7.73 -4.48 4.32
N ASP A 101 -8.02 -3.60 5.30
CA ASP A 101 -8.49 -3.98 6.64
C ASP A 101 -9.79 -4.80 6.64
N ASN A 102 -10.49 -4.90 5.51
CA ASN A 102 -11.63 -5.79 5.35
C ASN A 102 -11.17 -7.27 5.36
N PRO A 103 -11.56 -8.10 6.35
CA PRO A 103 -11.10 -9.49 6.46
C PRO A 103 -11.40 -10.34 5.23
N ARG A 104 -12.43 -9.98 4.45
CA ARG A 104 -12.79 -10.68 3.20
C ARG A 104 -11.68 -10.63 2.15
N MET A 105 -10.81 -9.63 2.19
CA MET A 105 -9.68 -9.48 1.27
C MET A 105 -8.69 -10.64 1.40
N PHE A 106 -8.48 -11.16 2.62
CA PHE A 106 -7.46 -12.16 2.90
C PHE A 106 -8.01 -13.57 3.18
N SER A 107 -9.31 -13.71 3.51
CA SER A 107 -9.94 -15.03 3.71
C SER A 107 -11.01 -15.32 2.66
N GLY A 108 -12.06 -14.49 2.61
CA GLY A 108 -13.25 -14.75 1.81
C GLY A 108 -13.01 -14.82 0.30
N TYR A 109 -12.31 -13.85 -0.28
CA TYR A 109 -12.05 -13.82 -1.73
C TYR A 109 -11.06 -14.90 -2.18
N PRO A 110 -9.93 -15.16 -1.47
CA PRO A 110 -9.07 -16.29 -1.79
C PRO A 110 -9.79 -17.64 -1.74
N GLU A 111 -10.58 -17.90 -0.70
CA GLU A 111 -11.36 -19.14 -0.59
C GLU A 111 -12.38 -19.29 -1.72
N LEU A 112 -13.05 -18.20 -2.10
CA LEU A 112 -13.98 -18.19 -3.23
C LEU A 112 -13.24 -18.55 -4.53
N ALA A 113 -12.11 -17.90 -4.80
CA ALA A 113 -11.33 -18.15 -6.02
C ALA A 113 -10.83 -19.60 -6.08
N VAL A 114 -10.27 -20.11 -4.98
CA VAL A 114 -9.82 -21.51 -4.88
C VAL A 114 -10.99 -22.48 -5.03
N GLY A 115 -12.14 -22.18 -4.40
CA GLY A 115 -13.34 -23.00 -4.49
C GLY A 115 -13.88 -23.10 -5.92
N VAL A 116 -13.93 -21.97 -6.64
CA VAL A 116 -14.34 -21.93 -8.05
C VAL A 116 -13.34 -22.68 -8.93
N ALA A 117 -12.04 -22.47 -8.75
CA ALA A 117 -11.00 -23.16 -9.50
C ALA A 117 -11.07 -24.68 -9.30
N ARG A 118 -11.21 -25.14 -8.04
CA ARG A 118 -11.37 -26.55 -7.72
C ARG A 118 -12.58 -27.16 -8.44
N ASP A 119 -13.73 -26.50 -8.40
CA ASP A 119 -14.94 -27.01 -9.06
C ASP A 119 -14.86 -26.98 -10.60
N LEU A 120 -14.01 -26.14 -11.17
CA LEU A 120 -13.77 -26.06 -12.61
C LEU A 120 -12.84 -27.17 -13.09
N PHE A 121 -11.78 -27.46 -12.34
CA PHE A 121 -10.73 -28.39 -12.75
C PHE A 121 -10.87 -29.80 -12.18
N THR A 122 -11.79 -30.03 -11.24
CA THR A 122 -12.09 -31.38 -10.74
C THR A 122 -13.11 -32.06 -11.65
N ILE A 123 -12.74 -33.21 -12.21
CA ILE A 123 -13.65 -34.09 -12.95
C ILE A 123 -14.18 -35.13 -11.96
N ASP A 124 -15.43 -34.98 -11.52
CA ASP A 124 -16.07 -35.81 -10.49
C ASP A 124 -17.13 -36.77 -11.05
N GLY A 125 -17.31 -36.81 -12.37
CA GLY A 125 -18.30 -37.67 -13.04
C GLY A 125 -19.76 -37.23 -12.85
N SER A 126 -20.01 -36.07 -12.24
CA SER A 126 -21.36 -35.52 -12.06
C SER A 126 -21.93 -34.91 -13.35
N ALA A 127 -23.25 -34.73 -13.39
CA ALA A 127 -23.91 -34.09 -14.52
C ALA A 127 -23.37 -32.65 -14.73
N PRO A 128 -23.17 -32.20 -15.99
CA PRO A 128 -22.65 -30.87 -16.27
C PRO A 128 -23.50 -29.76 -15.63
N GLU A 129 -22.93 -29.04 -14.67
CA GLU A 129 -23.55 -27.84 -14.10
C GLU A 129 -23.03 -26.57 -14.77
N LEU A 130 -23.91 -25.59 -14.94
CA LEU A 130 -23.55 -24.27 -15.47
C LEU A 130 -22.55 -23.55 -14.55
N MET A 131 -21.51 -22.97 -15.14
CA MET A 131 -20.46 -22.22 -14.44
C MET A 131 -20.99 -21.13 -13.50
N ARG A 132 -22.03 -20.41 -13.92
CA ARG A 132 -22.68 -19.38 -13.09
C ARG A 132 -23.18 -19.95 -11.77
N LYS A 133 -23.68 -21.20 -11.75
CA LYS A 133 -24.23 -21.84 -10.55
C LYS A 133 -23.11 -22.19 -9.56
N LYS A 134 -21.97 -22.68 -10.07
CA LYS A 134 -20.75 -22.93 -9.28
C LYS A 134 -20.21 -21.65 -8.66
N ILE A 135 -20.11 -20.56 -9.44
CA ILE A 135 -19.69 -19.24 -8.96
C ILE A 135 -20.67 -18.69 -7.93
N LEU A 136 -21.98 -18.74 -8.19
CA LEU A 136 -23.01 -18.27 -7.26
C LEU A 136 -22.98 -19.04 -5.93
N ARG A 137 -22.68 -20.34 -5.95
CA ARG A 137 -22.57 -21.18 -4.74
C ARG A 137 -21.44 -20.71 -3.83
N HIS A 138 -20.28 -20.39 -4.38
CA HIS A 138 -19.16 -19.84 -3.61
C HIS A 138 -19.36 -18.36 -3.26
N GLY A 139 -19.94 -17.57 -4.17
CA GLY A 139 -20.32 -16.18 -3.93
C GLY A 139 -21.30 -15.97 -2.77
N LYS A 140 -22.21 -16.93 -2.54
CA LYS A 140 -23.11 -16.91 -1.37
C LYS A 140 -22.37 -16.93 -0.03
N LYS A 141 -21.18 -17.54 0.05
CA LYS A 141 -20.38 -17.60 1.29
C LYS A 141 -19.81 -16.25 1.68
N VAL A 142 -19.48 -15.41 0.70
CA VAL A 142 -18.97 -14.05 0.90
C VAL A 142 -20.12 -13.03 1.05
N GLY A 143 -21.26 -13.32 0.40
CA GLY A 143 -22.46 -12.50 0.38
C GLY A 143 -22.45 -11.53 -0.81
N PHE A 144 -23.52 -11.55 -1.63
CA PHE A 144 -23.57 -10.77 -2.88
C PHE A 144 -23.53 -9.25 -2.67
N ILE A 145 -24.17 -8.76 -1.61
CA ILE A 145 -24.14 -7.34 -1.26
C ILE A 145 -22.72 -6.91 -0.90
N ASN A 146 -21.97 -7.76 -0.19
CA ASN A 146 -20.57 -7.50 0.14
C ASN A 146 -19.69 -7.51 -1.12
N LEU A 147 -19.94 -8.45 -2.04
CA LEU A 147 -19.22 -8.52 -3.31
C LEU A 147 -19.38 -7.23 -4.13
N ILE A 148 -20.60 -6.73 -4.25
CA ILE A 148 -20.90 -5.48 -4.97
C ILE A 148 -20.29 -4.27 -4.24
N LYS A 149 -20.47 -4.20 -2.92
CA LYS A 149 -19.96 -3.10 -2.09
C LYS A 149 -18.43 -3.02 -2.13
N ASP A 150 -17.76 -4.15 -1.99
CA ASP A 150 -16.30 -4.22 -2.01
C ASP A 150 -15.77 -3.99 -3.44
N GLY A 151 -16.50 -4.41 -4.48
CA GLY A 151 -16.19 -4.07 -5.87
C GLY A 151 -16.24 -2.57 -6.15
N MET A 152 -17.32 -1.89 -5.74
CA MET A 152 -17.43 -0.42 -5.90
C MET A 152 -16.36 0.33 -5.09
N LYS A 153 -16.09 -0.14 -3.86
CA LYS A 153 -15.03 0.44 -3.02
C LYS A 153 -13.65 0.24 -3.64
N GLY A 154 -13.35 -0.94 -4.17
CA GLY A 154 -12.08 -1.23 -4.83
C GLY A 154 -11.79 -0.28 -5.99
N VAL A 155 -12.79 -0.01 -6.84
CA VAL A 155 -12.66 0.94 -7.97
C VAL A 155 -12.39 2.37 -7.51
N THR A 156 -12.85 2.75 -6.31
CA THR A 156 -12.67 4.12 -5.79
C THR A 156 -11.33 4.30 -5.07
N VAL A 157 -10.65 3.20 -4.77
CA VAL A 157 -9.45 3.15 -3.91
C VAL A 157 -8.18 2.85 -4.72
N LEU A 158 -8.31 2.17 -5.86
CA LEU A 158 -7.26 1.92 -6.85
C LEU A 158 -7.16 3.04 -7.88
#